data_AF-A0AAN6DCV7-F1
#
_entry.id   AF-A0AAN6DCV7-F1
#
_cell.length_a   1.000
_cell.length_b   1.000
_cell.length_c   1.000
_cell.angle_alpha   90.00
_cell.angle_beta   90.00
_cell.angle_gamma   90.00
#
_symmetry.space_group_name_H-M   'P 1'
#
loop_
_entity.id
_entity.type
_entity.pdbx_description
1 polymer ?
#
loop_
_entity_poly.entity_id
_entity_poly.type
_entity_poly.pdbx_seq_one_letter_code
_entity_poly.pdbx_strand_id
1 'polypeptide(L)'
;MLPIKRFLFLKPGSRMLSIVPGNSVGRFLKSNPSTVTVDSTWYFPNDPRNAFAEFTKHRLTDKTVFFDIEDVSDHSSPFPHMLPLQSQFESQVSKLGIRNDSPLLIYDRSDVYSSCRTSWMFEVFGHDLEKIHLLDTFAGSDMSTDHPIDSVSQLPASEYKATFDKSKVILFEELKELVLSDKIGKDYSVVDARSGPRFKGEASEIRPGFLSFLCVALE
;
A
#
# COMPACT_ATOMS: atom_id res chain seq x y z
N MET A 1 11.53 34.99 -9.45
CA MET A 1 11.60 33.74 -8.66
C MET A 1 10.33 33.67 -7.83
N LEU A 2 9.28 33.03 -8.37
CA LEU A 2 7.97 32.88 -7.72
C LEU A 2 7.91 31.49 -7.07
N PRO A 3 7.37 31.36 -5.85
CA PRO A 3 7.28 30.07 -5.20
C PRO A 3 6.23 29.23 -5.92
N ILE A 4 6.65 28.07 -6.43
CA ILE A 4 5.75 27.05 -6.98
C ILE A 4 4.89 26.54 -5.81
N LYS A 5 3.70 27.10 -5.64
CA LYS A 5 2.66 26.48 -4.83
C LYS A 5 2.19 25.25 -5.60
N ARG A 6 2.60 24.06 -5.15
CA ARG A 6 2.01 22.79 -5.59
C ARG A 6 0.55 22.77 -5.15
N PHE A 7 -0.36 23.15 -6.04
CA PHE A 7 -1.77 22.84 -5.89
C PHE A 7 -2.03 21.53 -6.63
N LEU A 8 -2.18 20.45 -5.86
CA LEU A 8 -2.81 19.23 -6.35
C LEU A 8 -4.30 19.58 -6.51
N PHE A 9 -4.78 19.71 -7.74
CA PHE A 9 -6.20 19.94 -8.00
C PHE A 9 -6.93 18.59 -7.95
N LEU A 10 -7.33 18.16 -6.75
CA LEU A 10 -8.23 17.03 -6.59
C LEU A 10 -9.58 17.37 -7.23
N LYS A 11 -10.14 16.47 -8.05
CA LYS A 11 -11.50 16.63 -8.61
C LYS A 11 -12.51 16.82 -7.46
N PRO A 12 -13.51 17.70 -7.59
CA PRO A 12 -14.60 17.78 -6.62
C PRO A 12 -15.28 16.41 -6.48
N GLY A 13 -15.24 15.83 -5.28
CA GLY A 13 -15.75 14.48 -5.01
C GLY A 13 -14.69 13.38 -4.92
N SER A 14 -13.41 13.67 -5.20
CA SER A 14 -12.31 12.78 -4.88
C SER A 14 -12.22 12.60 -3.36
N ARG A 15 -12.63 11.42 -2.89
CA ARG A 15 -12.50 11.01 -1.48
C ARG A 15 -11.01 10.93 -1.14
N MET A 16 -10.57 11.76 -0.20
CA MET A 16 -9.17 11.78 0.23
C MET A 16 -8.94 10.60 1.19
N LEU A 17 -7.89 9.83 0.92
CA LEU A 17 -7.43 8.79 1.84
C LEU A 17 -7.13 9.43 3.21
N SER A 18 -7.65 8.83 4.27
CA SER A 18 -7.49 9.36 5.62
C SER A 18 -6.08 9.10 6.13
N ILE A 19 -5.38 10.15 6.55
CA ILE A 19 -4.03 10.04 7.11
C ILE A 19 -4.10 10.27 8.62
N VAL A 20 -3.55 9.34 9.39
CA VAL A 20 -3.40 9.42 10.84
C VAL A 20 -1.96 9.78 11.17
N PRO A 21 -1.69 10.94 11.78
CA PRO A 21 -0.33 11.29 12.23
C PRO A 21 0.18 10.34 13.32
N GLY A 22 1.46 9.96 13.26
CA GLY A 22 2.09 9.05 14.21
C GLY A 22 1.92 9.43 15.68
N ASN A 23 2.03 10.71 16.02
CA ASN A 23 1.83 11.23 17.40
C ASN A 23 0.38 11.15 17.91
N SER A 24 -0.58 10.80 17.04
CA SER A 24 -2.00 10.73 17.35
C SER A 24 -2.53 9.30 17.34
N VAL A 25 -1.73 8.31 16.95
CA VAL A 25 -2.15 6.92 16.75
C VAL A 25 -2.82 6.31 17.99
N GLY A 26 -2.25 6.54 19.18
CA GLY A 26 -2.82 6.05 20.43
C GLY A 26 -4.20 6.66 20.73
N ARG A 27 -4.43 7.93 20.39
CA ARG A 27 -5.74 8.57 20.52
C ARG A 27 -6.72 8.01 19.50
N PHE A 28 -6.28 7.86 18.25
CA PHE A 28 -7.08 7.29 17.18
C PHE A 28 -7.58 5.88 17.52
N LEU A 29 -6.68 5.00 17.98
CA LEU A 29 -7.02 3.62 18.34
C LEU A 29 -7.94 3.54 19.59
N LYS A 30 -7.79 4.47 20.54
CA LYS A 30 -8.71 4.58 21.69
C LYS A 30 -10.12 4.99 21.25
N SER A 31 -10.25 5.88 20.27
CA SER A 31 -11.54 6.31 19.72
C SER A 31 -12.13 5.28 18.74
N ASN A 32 -11.31 4.42 18.15
CA ASN A 32 -11.71 3.43 17.14
C ASN A 32 -11.24 2.01 17.54
N PRO A 33 -11.78 1.43 18.62
CA PRO A 33 -11.30 0.16 19.17
C PRO A 33 -11.56 -1.08 18.28
N SER A 34 -12.41 -0.93 17.26
CA SER A 34 -12.69 -1.96 16.26
C SER A 34 -11.72 -1.95 15.08
N THR A 35 -10.82 -0.96 14.98
CA THR A 35 -9.86 -0.87 13.89
C THR A 35 -8.90 -2.05 13.90
N VAL A 36 -8.79 -2.72 12.75
CA VAL A 36 -7.75 -3.70 12.47
C VAL A 36 -6.51 -2.94 12.02
N THR A 37 -5.41 -3.12 12.75
CA THR A 37 -4.12 -2.55 12.37
C THR A 37 -3.42 -3.52 11.41
N VAL A 38 -2.92 -3.01 10.28
CA VAL A 38 -2.32 -3.81 9.22
C VAL A 38 -0.87 -3.38 9.06
N ASP A 39 0.04 -4.23 9.50
CA ASP A 39 1.47 -4.08 9.23
C ASP A 39 1.74 -4.61 7.83
N SER A 40 2.10 -3.71 6.93
CA SER A 40 2.42 -4.03 5.54
C SER A 40 3.88 -3.76 5.21
N THR A 41 4.75 -3.82 6.23
CA THR A 41 6.18 -3.59 6.07
C THR A 41 6.77 -4.52 5.03
N TRP A 42 7.44 -3.93 4.05
CA TRP A 42 8.18 -4.66 3.02
C TRP A 42 9.49 -3.94 2.74
N TYR A 43 10.55 -4.70 2.53
CA TYR A 43 11.87 -4.17 2.23
C TYR A 43 12.35 -4.66 0.87
N PHE A 44 13.25 -3.91 0.23
CA PHE A 44 13.88 -4.39 -0.99
C PHE A 44 14.65 -5.69 -0.75
N PRO A 45 14.80 -6.57 -1.77
CA PRO A 45 15.54 -7.83 -1.60
C PRO A 45 17.00 -7.69 -1.15
N ASN A 46 17.60 -6.51 -1.34
CA ASN A 46 18.97 -6.20 -0.92
C ASN A 46 19.05 -5.54 0.47
N ASP A 47 17.91 -5.31 1.12
CA ASP A 47 17.86 -4.85 2.50
C ASP A 47 18.04 -6.05 3.45
N PRO A 48 18.97 -5.98 4.43
CA PRO A 48 19.20 -7.09 5.35
C PRO A 48 18.07 -7.27 6.38
N ARG A 49 17.12 -6.34 6.49
CA ARG A 49 16.00 -6.40 7.45
C ARG A 49 14.98 -7.45 7.06
N ASN A 50 14.30 -8.03 8.05
CA ASN A 50 13.23 -8.99 7.86
C ASN A 50 11.94 -8.43 8.47
N ALA A 51 10.99 -8.06 7.60
CA ALA A 51 9.74 -7.43 7.99
C ALA A 51 8.89 -8.29 8.93
N PHE A 52 8.76 -9.59 8.64
CA PHE A 52 8.01 -10.50 9.49
C PHE A 52 8.66 -10.68 10.86
N ALA A 53 9.98 -10.81 10.91
CA ALA A 53 10.72 -10.89 12.18
C ALA A 53 10.56 -9.60 13.01
N GLU A 54 10.52 -8.43 12.39
CA GLU A 54 10.22 -7.17 13.07
C GLU A 54 8.78 -7.11 13.57
N PHE A 55 7.81 -7.52 12.75
CA PHE A 55 6.40 -7.62 13.12
C PHE A 55 6.17 -8.54 14.34
N THR A 56 6.87 -9.68 14.39
CA THR A 56 6.75 -10.60 15.53
C THR A 56 7.29 -10.01 16.84
N LYS A 57 8.24 -9.06 16.76
CA LYS A 57 8.84 -8.39 17.91
C LYS A 57 8.08 -7.14 18.34
N HIS A 58 7.63 -6.34 17.37
CA HIS A 58 6.99 -5.05 17.59
C HIS A 58 5.78 -4.91 16.69
N ARG A 59 4.65 -4.49 17.26
CA ARG A 59 3.42 -4.20 16.52
C ARG A 59 2.56 -3.21 17.28
N LEU A 60 1.66 -2.53 16.57
CA LEU A 60 0.83 -1.47 17.14
C LEU A 60 -0.13 -1.99 18.22
N THR A 61 -0.77 -3.14 17.98
CA THR A 61 -1.77 -3.70 18.89
C THR A 61 -1.72 -5.23 18.91
N ASP A 62 -2.45 -5.82 19.85
CA ASP A 62 -2.78 -7.24 19.91
C ASP A 62 -3.64 -7.72 18.74
N LYS A 63 -4.24 -6.83 17.96
CA LYS A 63 -5.04 -7.13 16.76
C LYS A 63 -4.29 -6.84 15.45
N THR A 64 -3.00 -6.52 15.52
CA THR A 64 -2.23 -6.24 14.31
C THR A 64 -2.02 -7.51 13.50
N VAL A 65 -2.38 -7.45 12.23
CA VAL A 65 -2.14 -8.51 11.25
C VAL A 65 -0.99 -8.10 10.33
N PHE A 66 -0.22 -9.09 9.86
CA PHE A 66 0.84 -8.87 8.89
C PHE A 66 0.31 -9.13 7.48
N PHE A 67 0.34 -8.11 6.63
CA PHE A 67 -0.02 -8.19 5.23
C PHE A 67 1.26 -8.21 4.40
N ASP A 68 1.67 -9.40 3.98
CA ASP A 68 2.83 -9.57 3.12
C ASP A 68 2.44 -9.30 1.65
N ILE A 69 2.92 -8.19 1.09
CA ILE A 69 2.62 -7.82 -0.30
C ILE A 69 3.20 -8.83 -1.30
N GLU A 70 4.27 -9.57 -0.94
CA GLU A 70 4.81 -10.62 -1.82
C GLU A 70 3.85 -11.82 -1.80
N ASP A 71 3.35 -12.28 -0.63
CA ASP A 71 2.37 -13.38 -0.56
C ASP A 71 1.00 -13.03 -1.18
N VAL A 72 0.65 -11.74 -1.18
CA VAL A 72 -0.58 -11.21 -1.77
C VAL A 72 -0.30 -10.61 -3.16
N SER A 73 0.52 -11.29 -3.96
CA SER A 73 0.79 -10.94 -5.36
C SER A 73 0.61 -12.12 -6.31
N ASP A 74 0.45 -11.85 -7.61
CA ASP A 74 0.38 -12.90 -8.63
C ASP A 74 1.77 -13.44 -8.98
N HIS A 75 2.08 -14.63 -8.46
CA HIS A 75 3.34 -15.34 -8.70
C HIS A 75 3.40 -16.06 -10.05
N SER A 76 2.30 -16.12 -10.81
CA SER A 76 2.31 -16.67 -12.16
C SER A 76 2.88 -15.68 -13.18
N SER A 77 2.84 -14.39 -12.85
CA SER A 77 3.44 -13.34 -13.65
C SER A 77 4.96 -13.37 -13.57
N PRO A 78 5.69 -13.15 -14.69
CA PRO A 78 7.13 -12.93 -14.62
C PRO A 78 7.47 -11.59 -13.96
N PHE A 79 6.51 -10.70 -13.72
CA PHE A 79 6.70 -9.36 -13.16
C PHE A 79 6.44 -9.35 -11.64
N PRO A 80 7.28 -8.66 -10.84
CA PRO A 80 7.10 -8.54 -9.39
C PRO A 80 5.85 -7.75 -9.02
N HIS A 81 5.31 -8.03 -7.83
CA HIS A 81 4.26 -7.22 -7.18
C HIS A 81 2.99 -7.01 -8.01
N MET A 82 2.70 -7.93 -8.93
CA MET A 82 1.48 -7.90 -9.71
C MET A 82 0.26 -8.11 -8.82
N LEU A 83 -0.83 -7.44 -9.15
CA LEU A 83 -2.08 -7.64 -8.44
C LEU A 83 -2.47 -9.12 -8.50
N PRO A 84 -2.85 -9.73 -7.36
CA PRO A 84 -3.30 -11.11 -7.33
C PRO A 84 -4.65 -11.26 -8.04
N LEU A 85 -5.06 -12.50 -8.30
CA LEU A 85 -6.44 -12.79 -8.67
C LEU A 85 -7.39 -12.38 -7.54
N GLN A 86 -8.62 -11.99 -7.89
CA GLN A 86 -9.65 -11.62 -6.91
C GLN A 86 -9.83 -12.70 -5.83
N SER A 87 -9.91 -13.97 -6.22
CA SER A 87 -10.07 -15.10 -5.31
C SER A 87 -8.87 -15.31 -4.38
N GLN A 88 -7.65 -15.01 -4.85
CA GLN A 88 -6.45 -15.06 -4.03
C GLN A 88 -6.45 -13.93 -3.01
N PHE A 89 -6.80 -12.70 -3.42
CA PHE A 89 -6.94 -11.57 -2.48
C PHE A 89 -8.00 -11.87 -1.41
N GLU A 90 -9.19 -12.35 -1.81
CA GLU A 90 -10.25 -12.78 -0.88
C GLU A 90 -9.74 -13.82 0.11
N SER A 91 -9.05 -14.86 -0.36
CA SER A 91 -8.53 -15.93 0.48
C SER A 91 -7.49 -15.41 1.49
N GLN A 92 -6.51 -14.62 1.03
CA GLN A 92 -5.45 -14.11 1.90
C GLN A 92 -5.99 -13.13 2.93
N VAL A 93 -6.83 -12.18 2.53
CA VAL A 93 -7.46 -11.21 3.44
C VAL A 93 -8.39 -11.90 4.44
N SER A 94 -9.10 -12.94 4.00
CA SER A 94 -9.95 -13.75 4.89
C SER A 94 -9.14 -14.47 5.97
N LYS A 95 -7.95 -14.99 5.65
CA LYS A 95 -7.05 -15.61 6.65
C LYS A 95 -6.55 -14.62 7.70
N LEU A 96 -6.44 -13.34 7.34
CA LEU A 96 -6.09 -12.26 8.26
C LEU A 96 -7.30 -11.84 9.14
N GLY A 97 -8.49 -12.42 8.93
CA GLY A 97 -9.69 -12.07 9.70
C GLY A 97 -10.29 -10.70 9.37
N ILE A 98 -9.80 -10.04 8.32
CA ILE A 98 -10.32 -8.76 7.86
C ILE A 98 -11.68 -8.98 7.18
N ARG A 99 -12.67 -8.18 7.53
CA ARG A 99 -14.01 -8.20 6.93
C ARG A 99 -14.18 -7.03 5.98
N ASN A 100 -15.15 -7.11 5.07
CA ASN A 100 -15.49 -6.02 4.16
C ASN A 100 -15.81 -4.69 4.86
N ASP A 101 -16.29 -4.75 6.10
CA ASP A 101 -16.68 -3.59 6.89
C ASP A 101 -15.65 -3.20 7.96
N SER A 102 -14.53 -3.91 8.06
CA SER A 102 -13.45 -3.63 9.02
C SER A 102 -12.83 -2.26 8.76
N PRO A 103 -12.79 -1.34 9.75
CA PRO A 103 -11.92 -0.18 9.64
C PRO A 103 -10.46 -0.62 9.71
N LEU A 104 -9.64 -0.11 8.79
CA LEU A 104 -8.24 -0.48 8.62
C LEU A 104 -7.33 0.72 8.95
N LEU A 105 -6.32 0.48 9.78
CA LEU A 105 -5.18 1.38 9.91
C LEU A 105 -3.94 0.67 9.37
N ILE A 106 -3.53 1.03 8.17
CA ILE A 106 -2.43 0.41 7.43
C ILE A 106 -1.16 1.23 7.67
N TYR A 107 -0.06 0.54 7.96
CA TYR A 107 1.24 1.16 8.20
C TYR A 107 2.37 0.28 7.69
N ASP A 108 3.56 0.87 7.60
CA ASP A 108 4.81 0.16 7.34
C ASP A 108 5.98 0.86 8.06
N ARG A 109 7.10 0.15 8.22
CA ARG A 109 8.37 0.68 8.75
C ARG A 109 9.41 0.94 7.67
N SER A 110 8.99 0.89 6.41
CA SER A 110 9.88 0.87 5.26
C SER A 110 10.11 2.26 4.69
N ASP A 111 11.28 2.46 4.10
CA ASP A 111 11.59 3.70 3.37
C ASP A 111 10.91 3.74 1.98
N VAL A 112 10.16 2.69 1.64
CA VAL A 112 9.48 2.52 0.34
C VAL A 112 7.97 2.66 0.43
N TYR A 113 7.43 2.96 1.61
CA TYR A 113 6.01 3.24 1.84
C TYR A 113 5.08 2.14 1.30
N SER A 114 5.38 0.87 1.60
CA SER A 114 4.59 -0.28 1.16
C SER A 114 3.12 -0.26 1.64
N SER A 115 2.82 0.52 2.68
CA SER A 115 1.45 0.79 3.14
C SER A 115 0.59 1.47 2.08
N CYS A 116 1.15 2.39 1.29
CA CYS A 116 0.45 3.04 0.18
C CYS A 116 0.01 2.02 -0.89
N ARG A 117 0.87 1.02 -1.17
CA ARG A 117 0.52 -0.08 -2.08
C ARG A 117 -0.61 -0.91 -1.50
N THR A 118 -0.52 -1.27 -0.23
CA THR A 118 -1.53 -2.09 0.45
C THR A 118 -2.89 -1.37 0.52
N SER A 119 -2.93 -0.07 0.87
CA SER A 119 -4.17 0.71 0.86
C SER A 119 -4.80 0.77 -0.52
N TRP A 120 -3.99 0.99 -1.56
CA TRP A 120 -4.45 0.98 -2.94
C TRP A 120 -4.99 -0.40 -3.35
N MET A 121 -4.37 -1.51 -2.92
CA MET A 121 -4.89 -2.86 -3.19
C MET A 121 -6.28 -3.06 -2.56
N PHE A 122 -6.47 -2.66 -1.30
CA PHE A 122 -7.80 -2.70 -0.67
C PHE A 122 -8.84 -1.87 -1.44
N GLU A 123 -8.48 -0.66 -1.86
CA GLU A 123 -9.36 0.21 -2.65
C GLU A 123 -9.69 -0.37 -4.04
N VAL A 124 -8.71 -0.95 -4.73
CA VAL A 124 -8.88 -1.62 -6.03
C VAL A 124 -9.79 -2.84 -5.91
N PHE A 125 -9.72 -3.56 -4.80
CA PHE A 125 -10.58 -4.70 -4.50
C PHE A 125 -11.88 -4.32 -3.78
N GLY A 126 -12.26 -3.04 -3.82
CA GLY A 126 -13.59 -2.58 -3.43
C GLY A 126 -13.81 -2.44 -1.92
N HIS A 127 -12.74 -2.37 -1.13
CA HIS A 127 -12.85 -1.96 0.27
C HIS A 127 -13.27 -0.49 0.35
N ASP A 128 -14.14 -0.16 1.30
CA ASP A 128 -14.66 1.21 1.46
C ASP A 128 -13.51 2.15 1.84
N LEU A 129 -13.23 3.13 0.98
CA LEU A 129 -12.15 4.09 1.17
C LEU A 129 -12.32 4.93 2.45
N GLU A 130 -13.55 5.13 2.93
CA GLU A 130 -13.81 5.84 4.20
C GLU A 130 -13.33 5.05 5.43
N LYS A 131 -13.07 3.76 5.26
CA LYS A 131 -12.60 2.85 6.30
C LYS A 131 -11.10 2.56 6.21
N ILE A 132 -10.41 3.12 5.21
CA ILE A 132 -8.98 2.95 5.03
C ILE A 132 -8.25 4.19 5.57
N HIS A 133 -7.41 3.96 6.57
CA HIS A 133 -6.54 4.97 7.15
C HIS A 133 -5.08 4.56 6.93
N LEU A 134 -4.24 5.49 6.46
CA LEU A 134 -2.79 5.33 6.47
C LEU A 134 -2.18 5.98 7.69
N LEU A 135 -1.26 5.29 8.36
CA LEU A 135 -0.43 5.88 9.38
C LEU A 135 0.74 6.63 8.71
N ASP A 136 0.82 7.95 8.87
CA ASP A 136 1.93 8.76 8.37
C ASP A 136 3.17 8.57 9.24
N THR A 137 3.90 7.53 8.85
CA THR A 137 5.19 7.04 9.32
C THR A 137 5.41 6.89 10.83
N PHE A 138 6.20 5.87 11.13
CA PHE A 138 6.70 5.51 12.45
C PHE A 138 7.75 6.51 13.00
N ALA A 139 8.17 7.51 12.20
CA ALA A 139 9.20 8.47 12.58
C ALA A 139 8.66 9.49 13.61
N GLY A 140 8.79 9.15 14.89
CA GLY A 140 8.40 10.00 16.02
C GLY A 140 7.04 9.69 16.63
N SER A 141 6.39 8.59 16.24
CA SER A 141 5.32 8.02 17.06
C SER A 141 5.94 7.54 18.36
N ASP A 142 5.46 8.06 19.49
CA ASP A 142 5.73 7.56 20.84
C ASP A 142 5.11 6.16 20.96
N MET A 143 5.77 5.18 20.34
CA MET A 143 5.37 3.76 20.26
C MET A 143 5.66 3.06 21.59
N SER A 144 5.33 3.71 22.71
CA SER A 144 5.35 3.15 24.06
C SER A 144 4.38 1.97 24.25
N THR A 145 3.82 1.44 23.18
CA THR A 145 3.05 0.19 23.11
C THR A 145 3.89 -0.95 22.53
N ASP A 146 5.20 -0.98 22.79
CA ASP A 146 6.02 -2.19 22.75
C ASP A 146 5.42 -3.21 23.73
N HIS A 147 4.33 -3.82 23.32
CA HIS A 147 3.77 -4.96 23.99
C HIS A 147 4.64 -6.15 23.55
N PRO A 148 5.40 -6.78 24.45
CA PRO A 148 5.86 -8.14 24.22
C PRO A 148 4.60 -8.99 24.11
N ILE A 149 4.19 -9.32 22.89
CA ILE A 149 3.02 -10.17 22.71
C ILE A 149 3.53 -11.54 22.31
N ASP A 150 3.54 -12.42 23.30
CA ASP A 150 4.11 -13.78 23.29
C ASP A 150 3.50 -14.72 22.23
N SER A 151 2.48 -14.28 21.48
CA SER A 151 1.86 -15.04 20.39
C SER A 151 1.50 -14.12 19.23
N VAL A 152 1.76 -14.54 17.99
CA VAL A 152 1.28 -13.85 16.78
C VAL A 152 -0.23 -13.69 16.88
N SER A 153 -0.74 -12.47 16.74
CA SER A 153 -2.18 -12.25 16.70
C SER A 153 -2.77 -12.96 15.49
N GLN A 154 -3.71 -13.85 15.74
CA GLN A 154 -4.55 -14.42 14.68
C GLN A 154 -5.98 -14.05 15.00
N LEU A 155 -6.50 -13.06 14.28
CA LEU A 155 -7.94 -12.86 14.22
C LEU A 155 -8.56 -14.14 13.63
N PRO A 156 -9.76 -14.54 14.09
CA PRO A 156 -10.48 -15.64 13.45
C PRO A 156 -10.66 -15.34 11.96
N ALA A 157 -10.49 -16.37 11.13
CA ALA A 157 -10.70 -16.23 9.69
C ALA A 157 -12.10 -15.67 9.40
N SER A 158 -12.18 -14.80 8.40
CA SER A 158 -13.42 -14.13 7.99
C SER A 158 -13.90 -14.64 6.61
N GLU A 159 -14.94 -14.01 6.09
CA GLU A 159 -15.39 -14.18 4.70
C GLU A 159 -15.30 -12.84 3.99
N TYR A 160 -14.12 -12.51 3.46
CA TYR A 160 -13.91 -11.30 2.69
C TYR A 160 -14.37 -11.48 1.24
N LYS A 161 -15.09 -10.50 0.68
CA LYS A 161 -15.51 -10.46 -0.72
C LYS A 161 -14.92 -9.27 -1.44
N ALA A 162 -14.14 -9.51 -2.48
CA ALA A 162 -13.52 -8.45 -3.24
C ALA A 162 -14.40 -8.06 -4.43
N THR A 163 -14.32 -6.81 -4.85
CA THR A 163 -14.85 -6.34 -6.13
C THR A 163 -13.72 -5.64 -6.85
N PHE A 164 -13.22 -6.22 -7.94
CA PHE A 164 -12.10 -5.65 -8.68
C PHE A 164 -12.54 -4.46 -9.54
N ASP A 165 -11.97 -3.30 -9.27
CA ASP A 165 -12.19 -2.06 -10.03
C ASP A 165 -11.07 -1.87 -11.07
N LYS A 166 -11.34 -2.30 -12.30
CA LYS A 166 -10.39 -2.16 -13.42
C LYS A 166 -10.02 -0.70 -13.70
N SER A 167 -10.87 0.28 -13.38
CA SER A 167 -10.61 1.69 -13.69
C SER A 167 -9.40 2.28 -12.94
N LYS A 168 -8.96 1.60 -11.86
CA LYS A 168 -7.81 1.97 -11.03
C LYS A 168 -6.49 1.31 -11.47
N VAL A 169 -6.52 0.53 -12.56
CA VAL A 169 -5.36 -0.21 -13.07
C VAL A 169 -5.23 0.05 -14.56
N ILE A 170 -4.05 0.51 -14.99
CA ILE A 170 -3.71 0.60 -16.41
C ILE A 170 -2.95 -0.65 -16.83
N LEU A 171 -3.41 -1.31 -17.90
CA LEU A 171 -2.72 -2.46 -18.47
C LEU A 171 -1.56 -2.01 -19.36
N PHE A 172 -0.58 -2.90 -19.55
CA PHE A 172 0.58 -2.62 -20.39
C PHE A 172 0.18 -2.19 -21.83
N GLU A 173 -0.74 -2.90 -22.46
CA GLU A 173 -1.18 -2.57 -23.82
C GLU A 173 -1.93 -1.23 -23.88
N GLU A 174 -2.71 -0.88 -22.84
CA GLU A 174 -3.39 0.41 -22.75
C GLU A 174 -2.37 1.55 -22.63
N LEU A 175 -1.37 1.42 -21.75
CA LEU A 175 -0.29 2.40 -21.62
C LEU A 175 0.52 2.53 -22.91
N LYS A 176 0.86 1.40 -23.55
CA LYS A 176 1.58 1.36 -24.81
C LYS A 176 0.80 2.08 -25.92
N GLU A 177 -0.51 1.89 -26.01
CA GLU A 177 -1.35 2.62 -26.94
C GLU A 177 -1.33 4.14 -26.68
N LEU A 178 -1.44 4.57 -25.42
CA LEU A 178 -1.37 5.99 -25.06
C LEU A 178 -0.03 6.63 -25.45
N VAL A 179 1.07 5.89 -25.29
CA VAL A 179 2.40 6.33 -25.71
C VAL A 179 2.51 6.40 -27.24
N LEU A 180 2.11 5.34 -27.95
CA LEU A 180 2.21 5.29 -29.42
C LEU A 180 1.28 6.27 -30.13
N SER A 181 0.17 6.64 -29.49
CA SER A 181 -0.78 7.65 -29.99
C SER A 181 -0.47 9.08 -29.56
N ASP A 182 0.69 9.32 -28.91
CA ASP A 182 1.16 10.65 -28.50
C ASP A 182 0.14 11.41 -27.64
N LYS A 183 -0.50 10.68 -26.72
CA LYS A 183 -1.49 11.20 -25.75
C LYS A 183 -0.87 11.54 -24.39
N ILE A 184 0.31 11.00 -24.09
CA ILE A 184 1.04 11.30 -22.85
C ILE A 184 1.56 12.75 -22.88
N GLY A 185 1.33 13.50 -21.81
CA GLY A 185 1.64 14.92 -21.71
C GLY A 185 0.63 15.84 -22.42
N LYS A 186 -0.43 15.27 -23.02
CA LYS A 186 -1.53 16.02 -23.63
C LYS A 186 -2.86 15.71 -22.96
N ASP A 187 -3.32 14.47 -23.11
CA ASP A 187 -4.60 14.00 -22.59
C ASP A 187 -4.41 13.29 -21.23
N TYR A 188 -3.22 12.72 -21.02
CA TYR A 188 -2.88 11.98 -19.81
C TYR A 188 -1.54 12.45 -19.24
N SER A 189 -1.50 12.60 -17.93
CA SER A 189 -0.24 12.70 -17.20
C SER A 189 0.22 11.30 -16.78
N VAL A 190 1.52 11.03 -16.95
CA VAL A 190 2.16 9.81 -16.45
C VAL A 190 3.24 10.23 -15.48
N VAL A 191 3.12 9.75 -14.25
CA VAL A 191 4.08 10.01 -13.18
C VAL A 191 4.91 8.75 -12.94
N ASP A 192 6.22 8.92 -12.77
CA ASP A 192 7.12 7.85 -12.36
C ASP A 192 7.61 8.15 -10.94
N ALA A 193 7.32 7.24 -10.00
CA ALA A 193 7.69 7.39 -8.59
C ALA A 193 9.14 6.96 -8.29
N ARG A 194 9.89 6.45 -9.28
CA ARG A 194 11.29 6.08 -9.10
C ARG A 194 12.16 7.32 -8.88
N SER A 195 13.34 7.10 -8.30
CA SER A 195 14.35 8.14 -8.14
C SER A 195 14.73 8.76 -9.50
N GLY A 196 15.03 10.06 -9.53
CA GLY A 196 15.46 10.76 -10.73
C GLY A 196 16.56 10.06 -11.54
N PRO A 197 17.65 9.55 -10.92
CA PRO A 197 18.67 8.80 -11.63
C PRO A 197 18.15 7.52 -12.33
N ARG A 198 17.30 6.74 -11.67
CA ARG A 198 16.66 5.55 -12.28
C ARG A 198 15.71 5.91 -13.42
N PHE A 199 14.96 7.00 -13.28
CA PHE A 199 14.10 7.50 -14.35
C PHE A 199 14.91 7.89 -15.60
N LYS A 200 16.06 8.54 -15.42
CA LYS A 200 16.96 8.94 -16.51
C LYS A 200 17.85 7.81 -17.05
N GLY A 201 17.85 6.64 -16.43
CA GLY A 201 18.75 5.53 -16.78
C GLY A 201 20.20 5.70 -16.31
N GLU A 202 20.45 6.61 -15.36
CA GLU A 202 21.78 6.92 -14.80
C GLU A 202 22.16 5.96 -13.65
N ALA A 203 21.21 5.22 -13.10
CA ALA A 203 21.41 4.23 -12.06
C ALA A 203 20.79 2.88 -12.45
N SER A 204 21.43 1.77 -12.05
CA SER A 204 20.90 0.42 -12.25
C SER A 204 19.57 0.23 -11.52
N GLU A 205 18.73 -0.64 -12.07
CA GLU A 205 17.52 -1.09 -11.40
C GLU A 205 17.87 -1.97 -10.18
N ILE A 206 17.08 -1.84 -9.11
CA ILE A 206 17.32 -2.56 -7.85
C ILE A 206 17.12 -4.07 -8.04
N ARG A 207 16.23 -4.47 -8.96
CA ARG A 207 15.99 -5.86 -9.32
C ARG A 207 16.70 -6.16 -10.66
N PRO A 208 17.74 -7.01 -10.68
CA PRO A 208 18.40 -7.42 -11.91
C PRO A 208 17.39 -8.04 -12.90
N GLY A 209 17.39 -7.60 -14.16
CA GLY A 209 16.54 -8.16 -15.22
C GLY A 209 15.16 -7.51 -15.39
N PHE A 210 14.76 -6.56 -14.54
CA PHE A 210 13.50 -5.81 -14.69
C PHE A 210 13.76 -4.37 -15.12
N LEU A 211 13.10 -3.94 -16.19
CA LEU A 211 13.02 -2.53 -16.60
C LEU A 211 11.83 -1.89 -15.88
N SER A 212 12.10 -0.90 -15.03
CA SER A 212 11.20 0.15 -14.53
C SER A 212 9.71 -0.19 -14.33
N PHE A 213 9.27 -0.38 -13.08
CA PHE A 213 7.84 -0.30 -12.76
C PHE A 213 7.41 1.14 -12.47
N LEU A 214 6.42 1.57 -13.23
CA LEU A 214 5.84 2.89 -13.27
C LEU A 214 4.62 2.92 -12.35
N CYS A 215 4.59 3.81 -11.36
CA CYS A 215 3.37 4.09 -10.62
C CYS A 215 2.57 5.14 -11.40
N VAL A 216 1.79 4.70 -12.40
CA VAL A 216 0.98 5.61 -13.21
C VAL A 216 -0.18 6.13 -12.36
N ALA A 217 -0.08 7.37 -11.89
CA ALA A 217 -1.27 8.16 -11.60
C ALA A 217 -1.73 8.79 -12.92
N LEU A 218 -2.90 8.38 -13.41
CA LEU A 218 -3.60 9.08 -14.49
C LEU A 218 -4.43 10.18 -13.84
N GLU A 219 -4.12 11.44 -14.14
CA GLU A 219 -5.06 12.57 -13.96
C GLU A 219 -5.66 12.97 -15.31
#